data_AF-A0AAN8TVF7-F1
#
_entry.id   AF-A0AAN8TVF7-F1
#
_cell.length_a   1.000
_cell.length_b   1.000
_cell.length_c   1.000
_cell.angle_alpha   90.00
_cell.angle_beta   90.00
_cell.angle_gamma   90.00
#
_symmetry.space_group_name_H-M   'P 1'
#
loop_
_entity.id
_entity.type
_entity.pdbx_description
1 polymer ?
#
loop_
_entity_poly.entity_id
_entity_poly.type
_entity_poly.pdbx_seq_one_letter_code
_entity_poly.pdbx_strand_id
1 'polypeptide(L)'
;MTLDGKIAASSGHASWISSKKSRTRVFEMRGRSDAVIVGGNTVRKDNPRLTVRHGGDHLPRRIVLSQTLDLPEEAHLWNVSEVPTIVATQRGARRSFQRLLASKGVEVVEFDILDPRDVMGYLYDRGYLSVLWECGGTLAASAISSGVIHKVHAFVAPKIIGGKNAPSPVGELGMVEMTQALELIDVCYEQIGPDILVSGFLQPVPDLTPTIPSVQETSAIDPTISPYESSIIFFYKTWDPYGAFSNFSLHPIQMPDENEELVTWSSVEHYYQAQKFVGVSDPVAKSCIEELKCAKSPEEAARIGRRIQRQQPNLVRPDWESIKIDVMYKALKCKFTTYPYLNSLLLSTAGSVLVEGSPHDLFWGGGRDGEGLNYLGRLLMKLRSELLDDSSTSQKSLLPQTSENN
;
A
#
# COMPACT_ATOMS: atom_id res chain seq x y z
N MET A 1 26.17 13.90 8.16
CA MET A 1 26.53 15.30 8.41
C MET A 1 27.68 15.37 9.41
N THR A 2 28.33 16.52 9.49
CA THR A 2 29.27 16.89 10.57
C THR A 2 28.49 17.16 11.87
N LEU A 3 29.18 17.24 13.00
CA LEU A 3 28.60 17.50 14.33
C LEU A 3 27.90 18.85 14.41
N ASP A 4 28.40 19.84 13.68
CA ASP A 4 27.82 21.18 13.52
C ASP A 4 26.76 21.26 12.40
N GLY A 5 26.25 20.12 11.93
CA GLY A 5 25.08 20.07 11.06
C GLY A 5 25.34 20.46 9.60
N LYS A 6 26.51 20.13 9.04
CA LYS A 6 26.83 20.38 7.62
C LYS A 6 26.96 19.11 6.80
N ILE A 7 26.53 19.15 5.55
CA ILE A 7 26.63 18.02 4.60
C ILE A 7 27.71 18.18 3.54
N ALA A 8 28.33 19.35 3.44
CA ALA A 8 29.51 19.62 2.61
C ALA A 8 30.26 20.86 3.12
N ALA A 9 31.48 21.07 2.64
CA ALA A 9 32.17 22.35 2.78
C ALA A 9 31.48 23.46 1.95
N SER A 10 31.79 24.73 2.22
CA SER A 10 31.30 25.87 1.40
C SER A 10 31.71 25.77 -0.08
N SER A 11 32.79 25.05 -0.40
CA SER A 11 33.21 24.75 -1.78
C SER A 11 32.35 23.68 -2.46
N GLY A 12 31.46 23.01 -1.72
CA GLY A 12 30.69 21.85 -2.17
C GLY A 12 31.39 20.51 -1.97
N HIS A 13 32.63 20.47 -1.48
CA HIS A 13 33.34 19.23 -1.21
C HIS A 13 32.68 18.47 -0.04
N ALA A 14 32.14 17.27 -0.32
CA ALA A 14 31.35 16.47 0.62
C ALA A 14 31.94 15.08 0.90
N SER A 15 33.10 14.75 0.33
CA SER A 15 33.67 13.40 0.41
C SER A 15 34.08 13.03 1.84
N TRP A 16 33.65 11.85 2.26
CA TRP A 16 34.05 11.17 3.50
C TRP A 16 33.81 11.95 4.80
N ILE A 17 32.65 12.59 4.90
CA ILE A 17 32.17 13.12 6.19
C ILE A 17 31.97 11.95 7.16
N SER A 18 31.10 11.00 6.81
CA SER A 18 30.82 9.81 7.62
C SER A 18 31.89 8.73 7.44
N SER A 19 32.00 7.85 8.43
CA SER A 19 32.93 6.72 8.46
C SER A 19 32.60 5.64 7.43
N LYS A 20 33.56 4.74 7.16
CA LYS A 20 33.32 3.58 6.29
C LYS A 20 32.20 2.68 6.82
N LYS A 21 32.10 2.50 8.15
CA LYS A 21 31.07 1.67 8.79
C LYS A 21 29.67 2.28 8.58
N SER A 22 29.53 3.59 8.75
CA SER A 22 28.28 4.32 8.48
C SER A 22 27.86 4.22 7.03
N ARG A 23 28.81 4.32 6.09
CA ARG A 23 28.52 4.10 4.67
C ARG A 23 28.07 2.68 4.38
N THR A 24 28.65 1.66 5.02
CA THR A 24 28.17 0.27 4.94
C THR A 24 26.71 0.16 5.40
N ARG A 25 26.35 0.80 6.51
CA ARG A 25 24.97 0.82 7.00
C ARG A 25 23.99 1.43 5.98
N VAL A 26 24.37 2.52 5.32
CA VAL A 26 23.57 3.12 4.24
C VAL A 26 23.42 2.16 3.05
N PHE A 27 24.48 1.42 2.69
CA PHE A 27 24.37 0.39 1.65
C PHE A 27 23.37 -0.72 2.01
N GLU A 28 23.33 -1.16 3.27
CA GLU A 28 22.33 -2.12 3.74
C GLU A 28 20.91 -1.53 3.67
N MET A 29 20.74 -0.27 4.07
CA MET A 29 19.44 0.43 3.98
C MET A 29 18.95 0.48 2.53
N ARG A 30 19.83 0.83 1.57
CA ARG A 30 19.50 0.77 0.13
C ARG A 30 19.04 -0.61 -0.31
N GLY A 31 19.70 -1.67 0.17
CA GLY A 31 19.34 -3.05 -0.17
C GLY A 31 18.02 -3.52 0.42
N ARG A 32 17.45 -2.79 1.38
CA ARG A 32 16.15 -3.06 2.00
C ARG A 32 15.04 -2.15 1.49
N SER A 33 15.35 -1.25 0.57
CA SER A 33 14.38 -0.32 -0.02
C SER A 33 14.01 -0.74 -1.44
N ASP A 34 12.79 -0.46 -1.86
CA ASP A 34 12.33 -0.74 -3.22
C ASP A 34 12.85 0.30 -4.22
N ALA A 35 13.11 1.52 -3.73
CA ALA A 35 13.69 2.60 -4.53
C ALA A 35 14.60 3.52 -3.72
N VAL A 36 15.50 4.22 -4.43
CA VAL A 36 16.35 5.29 -3.88
C VAL A 36 16.16 6.56 -4.71
N ILE A 37 15.82 7.66 -4.04
CA ILE A 37 15.62 8.98 -4.65
C ILE A 37 16.82 9.89 -4.38
N VAL A 38 17.30 10.56 -5.44
CA VAL A 38 18.25 11.67 -5.36
C VAL A 38 17.77 12.87 -6.18
N GLY A 39 18.29 14.06 -5.86
CA GLY A 39 18.06 15.26 -6.67
C GLY A 39 19.09 15.43 -7.77
N GLY A 40 18.76 16.18 -8.83
CA GLY A 40 19.67 16.45 -9.94
C GLY A 40 21.00 17.10 -9.54
N ASN A 41 21.02 17.88 -8.45
CA ASN A 41 22.27 18.45 -7.94
C ASN A 41 23.24 17.39 -7.41
N THR A 42 22.74 16.34 -6.77
CA THR A 42 23.54 15.19 -6.33
C THR A 42 24.13 14.47 -7.55
N VAL A 43 23.34 14.31 -8.62
CA VAL A 43 23.84 13.71 -9.87
C VAL A 43 24.99 14.54 -10.47
N ARG A 44 24.84 15.86 -10.53
CA ARG A 44 25.86 16.76 -11.09
C ARG A 44 27.16 16.78 -10.27
N LYS A 45 27.06 16.76 -8.94
CA LYS A 45 28.22 16.91 -8.05
C LYS A 45 28.93 15.59 -7.74
N ASP A 46 28.15 14.54 -7.51
CA ASP A 46 28.66 13.29 -6.94
C ASP A 46 28.69 12.14 -7.97
N ASN A 47 27.97 12.27 -9.10
CA ASN A 47 27.79 11.24 -10.12
C ASN A 47 27.61 9.83 -9.48
N PRO A 48 26.61 9.63 -8.61
CA PRO A 48 26.53 8.44 -7.79
C PRO A 48 26.12 7.23 -8.64
N ARG A 49 26.52 6.02 -8.20
CA ARG A 49 26.04 4.76 -8.79
C ARG A 49 24.69 4.32 -8.23
N LEU A 50 24.43 4.65 -6.95
CA LEU A 50 23.28 4.23 -6.14
C LEU A 50 23.04 2.72 -6.15
N THR A 51 24.13 1.95 -6.18
CA THR A 51 24.11 0.48 -6.10
C THR A 51 24.25 0.00 -4.66
N VAL A 52 23.83 -1.25 -4.44
CA VAL A 52 24.13 -2.03 -3.22
C VAL A 52 25.51 -2.67 -3.36
N ARG A 53 26.25 -2.83 -2.25
CA ARG A 53 27.56 -3.49 -2.26
C ARG A 53 27.37 -4.98 -1.99
N HIS A 54 27.65 -5.82 -2.99
CA HIS A 54 27.80 -7.29 -2.98
C HIS A 54 26.77 -8.12 -2.18
N GLY A 55 26.02 -8.98 -2.88
CA GLY A 55 25.42 -10.19 -2.27
C GLY A 55 23.91 -10.18 -2.02
N GLY A 56 23.16 -9.23 -2.59
CA GLY A 56 21.69 -9.26 -2.58
C GLY A 56 21.12 -9.37 -4.00
N ASP A 57 20.09 -10.19 -4.18
CA ASP A 57 19.36 -10.31 -5.46
C ASP A 57 18.49 -9.07 -5.76
N HIS A 58 18.15 -8.29 -4.73
CA HIS A 58 17.31 -7.10 -4.86
C HIS A 58 18.13 -5.85 -5.19
N LEU A 59 17.70 -5.15 -6.25
CA LEU A 59 18.30 -3.90 -6.70
C LEU A 59 17.24 -2.79 -6.60
N PRO A 60 17.44 -1.76 -5.75
CA PRO A 60 16.46 -0.69 -5.59
C PRO A 60 16.36 0.12 -6.89
N ARG A 61 15.13 0.47 -7.29
CA ARG A 61 14.91 1.36 -8.44
C ARG A 61 15.60 2.71 -8.17
N ARG A 62 16.41 3.19 -9.12
CA ARG A 62 17.08 4.49 -9.01
C ARG A 62 16.15 5.58 -9.54
N ILE A 63 15.94 6.63 -8.76
CA ILE A 63 15.03 7.71 -9.13
C ILE A 63 15.75 9.05 -9.00
N VAL A 64 15.75 9.83 -10.08
CA VAL A 64 16.33 11.17 -10.12
C VAL A 64 15.21 12.20 -10.29
N LEU A 65 15.14 13.16 -9.37
CA LEU A 65 14.23 14.30 -9.46
C LEU A 65 14.99 15.50 -10.04
N SER A 66 14.50 16.03 -11.16
CA SER A 66 15.05 17.23 -11.78
C SER A 66 13.98 18.01 -12.53
N GLN A 67 13.64 19.22 -12.06
CA GLN A 67 12.59 20.04 -12.67
C GLN A 67 12.89 20.43 -14.12
N THR A 68 14.15 20.79 -14.42
CA THR A 68 14.56 21.35 -15.72
C THR A 68 15.30 20.37 -16.62
N LEU A 69 15.64 19.17 -16.11
CA LEU A 69 16.57 18.23 -16.74
C LEU A 69 17.95 18.84 -17.05
N ASP A 70 18.40 19.79 -16.23
CA ASP A 70 19.80 20.22 -16.20
C ASP A 70 20.66 19.10 -15.59
N LEU A 71 20.88 18.03 -16.35
CA LEU A 71 21.60 16.84 -15.92
C LEU A 71 22.74 16.57 -16.91
N PRO A 72 23.85 15.95 -16.47
CA PRO A 72 24.95 15.61 -17.36
C PRO A 72 24.49 14.53 -18.36
N GLU A 73 24.92 14.67 -19.62
CA GLU A 73 24.62 13.68 -20.69
C GLU A 73 25.23 12.31 -20.39
N GLU A 74 26.34 12.29 -19.65
CA GLU A 74 27.00 11.10 -19.14
C GLU A 74 26.97 11.07 -17.61
N ALA A 75 26.36 10.02 -17.06
CA ALA A 75 26.34 9.73 -15.62
C ALA A 75 26.24 8.23 -15.41
N HIS A 76 26.74 7.74 -14.27
CA HIS A 76 26.65 6.32 -13.92
C HIS A 76 25.19 5.83 -13.82
N LEU A 77 24.26 6.73 -13.49
CA LEU A 77 22.83 6.43 -13.39
C LEU A 77 22.16 6.14 -14.75
N TRP A 78 22.78 6.55 -15.87
CA TRP A 78 22.23 6.29 -17.21
C TRP A 78 22.62 4.91 -17.73
N ASN A 79 23.53 4.20 -17.07
CA ASN A 79 23.79 2.80 -17.35
C ASN A 79 22.70 1.93 -16.71
N VAL A 80 21.60 1.71 -17.44
CA VAL A 80 20.44 0.94 -16.96
C VAL A 80 20.68 -0.57 -16.89
N SER A 81 21.76 -1.07 -17.49
CA SER A 81 22.15 -2.48 -17.38
C SER A 81 22.62 -2.86 -15.98
N GLU A 82 23.13 -1.90 -15.19
CA GLU A 82 23.48 -2.12 -13.78
C GLU A 82 22.21 -2.16 -12.91
N VAL A 83 21.37 -1.13 -13.01
CA VAL A 83 20.13 -1.00 -12.26
C VAL A 83 19.16 -0.12 -13.08
N PRO A 84 17.86 -0.44 -13.18
CA PRO A 84 16.93 0.43 -13.87
C PRO A 84 16.80 1.83 -13.23
N THR A 85 16.63 2.85 -14.06
CA THR A 85 16.58 4.26 -13.62
C THR A 85 15.34 4.96 -14.15
N ILE A 86 14.67 5.72 -13.28
CA ILE A 86 13.59 6.65 -13.60
C ILE A 86 14.10 8.08 -13.39
N VAL A 87 13.77 8.98 -14.31
CA VAL A 87 13.94 10.41 -14.17
C VAL A 87 12.57 11.06 -14.11
N ALA A 88 12.23 11.61 -12.96
CA ALA A 88 11.01 12.41 -12.76
C ALA A 88 11.32 13.88 -13.05
N THR A 89 10.55 14.48 -13.95
CA THR A 89 10.74 15.84 -14.42
C THR A 89 9.45 16.62 -14.49
N GLN A 90 9.55 17.96 -14.53
CA GLN A 90 8.39 18.80 -14.79
C GLN A 90 8.05 18.81 -16.29
N ARG A 91 6.76 18.86 -16.61
CA ARG A 91 6.23 18.90 -17.97
C ARG A 91 6.86 20.04 -18.77
N GLY A 92 7.32 19.73 -19.97
CA GLY A 92 7.95 20.71 -20.85
C GLY A 92 9.45 20.89 -20.63
N ALA A 93 10.06 20.17 -19.68
CA ALA A 93 11.50 20.15 -19.51
C ALA A 93 12.22 19.58 -20.75
N ARG A 94 13.39 20.13 -21.08
CA ARG A 94 14.28 19.85 -22.22
C ARG A 94 13.99 18.54 -23.00
N ARG A 95 13.06 18.58 -23.96
CA ARG A 95 12.60 17.42 -24.74
C ARG A 95 13.71 16.65 -25.48
N SER A 96 14.74 17.35 -25.96
CA SER A 96 15.89 16.71 -26.61
C SER A 96 16.66 15.80 -25.65
N PHE A 97 16.81 16.23 -24.39
CA PHE A 97 17.47 15.45 -23.35
C PHE A 97 16.60 14.28 -22.87
N GLN A 98 15.28 14.45 -22.82
CA GLN A 98 14.36 13.32 -22.57
C GLN A 98 14.55 12.19 -23.59
N ARG A 99 14.66 12.54 -24.89
CA ARG A 99 14.92 11.55 -25.96
C ARG A 99 16.28 10.87 -25.80
N LEU A 100 17.30 11.62 -25.38
CA LEU A 100 18.63 11.06 -25.10
C LEU A 100 18.58 10.06 -23.94
N LEU A 101 17.87 10.38 -22.86
CA LEU A 101 17.69 9.46 -21.74
C LEU A 101 16.91 8.21 -22.17
N ALA A 102 15.83 8.39 -22.92
CA ALA A 102 15.03 7.28 -23.45
C ALA A 102 15.83 6.38 -24.39
N SER A 103 16.73 6.94 -25.23
CA SER A 103 17.60 6.12 -26.09
C SER A 103 18.64 5.31 -25.32
N LYS A 104 18.97 5.73 -24.08
CA LYS A 104 19.78 4.97 -23.11
C LYS A 104 18.96 3.99 -22.28
N GLY A 105 17.65 3.87 -22.52
CA GLY A 105 16.72 2.99 -21.79
C GLY A 105 16.28 3.54 -20.43
N VAL A 106 16.58 4.81 -20.13
CA VAL A 106 16.13 5.48 -18.90
C VAL A 106 14.66 5.86 -19.07
N GLU A 107 13.84 5.51 -18.08
CA GLU A 107 12.42 5.88 -18.07
C GLU A 107 12.30 7.35 -17.65
N VAL A 108 11.65 8.18 -18.47
CA VAL A 108 11.40 9.60 -18.16
C VAL A 108 9.91 9.79 -17.91
N VAL A 109 9.58 10.35 -16.74
CA VAL A 109 8.20 10.58 -16.30
C VAL A 109 7.99 12.07 -16.10
N GLU A 110 6.99 12.63 -16.80
CA GLU A 110 6.63 14.05 -16.67
C GLU A 110 5.49 14.23 -15.66
N PHE A 111 5.67 15.18 -14.75
CA PHE A 111 4.67 15.67 -13.82
C PHE A 111 4.30 17.11 -14.18
N ASP A 112 3.04 17.51 -14.02
CA ASP A 112 2.62 18.89 -14.28
C ASP A 112 3.41 19.89 -13.40
N ILE A 113 3.49 19.58 -12.11
CA ILE A 113 4.40 20.20 -11.14
C ILE A 113 5.18 19.04 -10.52
N LEU A 114 6.50 19.14 -10.48
CA LEU A 114 7.32 18.10 -9.87
C LEU A 114 7.26 18.23 -8.34
N ASP A 115 6.26 17.62 -7.73
CA ASP A 115 6.05 17.58 -6.28
C ASP A 115 6.41 16.20 -5.69
N PRO A 116 7.11 16.12 -4.54
CA PRO A 116 7.44 14.85 -3.91
C PRO A 116 6.22 13.96 -3.58
N ARG A 117 5.05 14.54 -3.26
CA ARG A 117 3.81 13.80 -2.99
C ARG A 117 3.31 13.07 -4.23
N ASP A 118 3.29 13.74 -5.37
CA ASP A 118 2.86 13.14 -6.64
C ASP A 118 3.84 12.05 -7.09
N VAL A 119 5.15 12.29 -6.92
CA VAL A 119 6.17 11.26 -7.18
C VAL A 119 5.92 10.03 -6.30
N MET A 120 5.66 10.21 -5.01
CA MET A 120 5.39 9.08 -4.12
C MET A 120 4.06 8.37 -4.45
N GLY A 121 3.03 9.08 -4.88
CA GLY A 121 1.78 8.49 -5.39
C GLY A 121 2.03 7.61 -6.62
N TYR A 122 2.79 8.12 -7.58
CA TYR A 122 3.21 7.36 -8.76
C TYR A 122 4.02 6.11 -8.40
N LEU A 123 4.91 6.20 -7.41
CA LEU A 123 5.70 5.05 -6.96
C LEU A 123 4.86 4.00 -6.23
N TYR A 124 3.90 4.46 -5.42
CA TYR A 124 2.94 3.59 -4.75
C TYR A 124 2.09 2.80 -5.75
N ASP A 125 1.58 3.45 -6.79
CA ASP A 125 0.79 2.79 -7.86
C ASP A 125 1.59 1.71 -8.61
N ARG A 126 2.92 1.80 -8.57
CA ARG A 126 3.86 0.83 -9.14
C ARG A 126 4.36 -0.22 -8.15
N GLY A 127 3.88 -0.19 -6.90
CA GLY A 127 4.20 -1.17 -5.86
C GLY A 127 5.50 -0.90 -5.11
N TYR A 128 6.09 0.30 -5.20
CA TYR A 128 7.22 0.69 -4.37
C TYR A 128 6.70 1.14 -2.99
N LEU A 129 6.98 0.38 -1.93
CA LEU A 129 6.43 0.59 -0.59
C LEU A 129 7.46 1.24 0.36
N SER A 130 8.75 0.97 0.14
CA SER A 130 9.85 1.57 0.90
C SER A 130 10.78 2.34 -0.02
N VAL A 131 10.87 3.66 0.18
CA VAL A 131 11.69 4.55 -0.64
C VAL A 131 12.70 5.29 0.24
N LEU A 132 13.97 5.13 -0.09
CA LEU A 132 15.07 5.81 0.61
C LEU A 132 15.40 7.14 -0.08
N TRP A 133 15.35 8.24 0.67
CA TRP A 133 15.68 9.56 0.18
C TRP A 133 17.12 9.94 0.56
N GLU A 134 18.02 9.97 -0.43
CA GLU A 134 19.43 10.36 -0.26
C GLU A 134 19.73 11.65 -1.02
N CYS A 135 19.04 12.72 -0.64
CA CYS A 135 19.06 13.97 -1.38
C CYS A 135 19.70 15.13 -0.60
N GLY A 136 20.01 16.21 -1.32
CA GLY A 136 20.49 17.44 -0.71
C GLY A 136 19.38 18.19 0.05
N GLY A 137 19.78 19.14 0.91
CA GLY A 137 18.88 19.78 1.87
C GLY A 137 17.64 20.46 1.27
N THR A 138 17.74 21.04 0.07
CA THR A 138 16.57 21.64 -0.61
C THR A 138 15.49 20.61 -0.94
N LEU A 139 15.87 19.46 -1.49
CA LEU A 139 14.91 18.41 -1.83
C LEU A 139 14.42 17.69 -0.56
N ALA A 140 15.30 17.52 0.43
CA ALA A 140 14.90 16.97 1.72
C ALA A 140 13.84 17.85 2.41
N ALA A 141 14.04 19.17 2.43
CA ALA A 141 13.06 20.11 2.97
C ALA A 141 11.73 20.04 2.22
N SER A 142 11.76 20.03 0.88
CA SER A 142 10.55 19.88 0.07
C SER A 142 9.80 18.57 0.35
N ALA A 143 10.51 17.44 0.50
CA ALA A 143 9.89 16.15 0.81
C ALA A 143 9.34 16.07 2.24
N ILE A 144 10.01 16.72 3.21
CA ILE A 144 9.51 16.83 4.58
C ILE A 144 8.22 17.68 4.59
N SER A 145 8.25 18.87 3.96
CA SER A 145 7.10 19.76 3.89
C SER A 145 5.90 19.15 3.16
N SER A 146 6.13 18.26 2.20
CA SER A 146 5.04 17.56 1.50
C SER A 146 4.45 16.40 2.30
N GLY A 147 5.03 16.04 3.46
CA GLY A 147 4.55 15.00 4.36
C GLY A 147 4.82 13.57 3.89
N VAL A 148 5.80 13.36 2.99
CA VAL A 148 6.11 12.00 2.48
C VAL A 148 7.22 11.29 3.24
N ILE A 149 7.93 12.00 4.12
CA ILE A 149 9.02 11.44 4.92
C ILE A 149 8.47 10.96 6.26
N HIS A 150 8.46 9.64 6.45
CA HIS A 150 8.00 9.02 7.69
C HIS A 150 9.11 8.90 8.74
N LYS A 151 10.29 8.40 8.32
CA LYS A 151 11.41 8.09 9.21
C LYS A 151 12.68 8.78 8.78
N VAL A 152 13.39 9.36 9.74
CA VAL A 152 14.68 10.02 9.55
C VAL A 152 15.80 9.11 10.05
N HIS A 153 16.92 9.09 9.32
CA HIS A 153 18.18 8.47 9.72
C HIS A 153 19.31 9.50 9.57
N ALA A 154 19.73 10.11 10.66
CA ALA A 154 20.76 11.14 10.71
C ALA A 154 22.09 10.56 11.19
N PHE A 155 23.03 10.38 10.27
CA PHE A 155 24.41 10.01 10.60
C PHE A 155 25.23 11.27 10.94
N VAL A 156 25.71 11.35 12.17
CA VAL A 156 26.49 12.48 12.71
C VAL A 156 27.94 12.04 12.93
N ALA A 157 28.85 12.60 12.14
CA ALA A 157 30.28 12.36 12.27
C ALA A 157 30.91 13.34 13.26
N PRO A 158 31.95 12.94 14.03
CA PRO A 158 32.65 13.78 14.99
C PRO A 158 33.61 14.74 14.27
N LYS A 159 33.06 15.59 13.41
CA LYS A 159 33.76 16.58 12.59
C LYS A 159 33.05 17.93 12.73
N ILE A 160 33.79 19.02 12.68
CA ILE A 160 33.26 20.39 12.66
C ILE A 160 33.90 21.11 11.48
N ILE A 161 33.10 21.82 10.67
CA ILE A 161 33.60 22.52 9.48
C ILE A 161 33.20 24.00 9.43
N GLY A 162 32.12 24.37 10.10
CA GLY A 162 31.55 25.71 10.09
C GLY A 162 31.07 26.15 8.71
N GLY A 163 31.11 27.46 8.48
CA GLY A 163 30.78 28.07 7.19
C GLY A 163 29.31 28.47 7.08
N LYS A 164 29.09 29.79 6.95
CA LYS A 164 27.76 30.37 6.71
C LYS A 164 27.09 29.79 5.46
N ASN A 165 27.87 29.56 4.41
CA ASN A 165 27.40 29.06 3.13
C ASN A 165 27.56 27.53 2.97
N ALA A 166 28.01 26.83 4.02
CA ALA A 166 28.09 25.38 4.00
C ALA A 166 26.66 24.80 4.12
N PRO A 167 26.28 23.86 3.21
CA PRO A 167 24.91 23.36 3.15
C PRO A 167 24.55 22.54 4.39
N SER A 168 23.30 22.71 4.83
CA SER A 168 22.66 21.91 5.89
C SER A 168 21.95 20.67 5.32
N PRO A 169 21.67 19.65 6.16
CA PRO A 169 20.93 18.44 5.76
C PRO A 169 19.49 18.71 5.36
N VAL A 170 18.86 19.73 5.94
CA VAL A 170 17.51 20.19 5.62
C VAL A 170 17.62 21.68 5.29
N GLY A 171 17.07 22.07 4.15
CA GLY A 171 16.96 23.46 3.73
C GLY A 171 15.81 24.19 4.45
N GLU A 172 15.28 25.21 3.80
CA GLU A 172 14.22 26.04 4.36
C GLU A 172 12.89 25.28 4.46
N LEU A 173 12.36 25.15 5.68
CA LEU A 173 11.00 24.65 5.95
C LEU A 173 9.99 25.78 6.20
N GLY A 174 10.45 27.05 6.25
CA GLY A 174 9.60 28.21 6.53
C GLY A 174 9.24 28.41 8.01
N MET A 175 9.86 27.65 8.92
CA MET A 175 9.71 27.79 10.36
C MET A 175 10.59 28.93 10.88
N VAL A 176 10.02 29.82 11.68
CA VAL A 176 10.69 31.00 12.23
C VAL A 176 10.83 30.97 13.75
N GLU A 177 10.07 30.10 14.43
CA GLU A 177 10.12 29.91 15.88
C GLU A 177 10.46 28.45 16.22
N MET A 178 11.16 28.23 17.35
CA MET A 178 11.54 26.87 17.79
C MET A 178 10.34 25.99 18.15
N THR A 179 9.22 26.59 18.55
CA THR A 179 7.94 25.90 18.80
C THR A 179 7.35 25.26 17.55
N GLN A 180 7.79 25.68 16.36
CA GLN A 180 7.37 25.12 15.07
C GLN A 180 8.30 24.00 14.60
N ALA A 181 9.43 23.77 15.27
CA ALA A 181 10.41 22.77 14.87
C ALA A 181 9.78 21.36 14.95
N LEU A 182 10.13 20.52 13.97
CA LEU A 182 9.65 19.14 13.93
C LEU A 182 10.38 18.31 14.97
N GLU A 183 9.63 17.75 15.92
CA GLU A 183 10.14 16.79 16.89
C GLU A 183 10.11 15.38 16.29
N LEU A 184 11.20 14.63 16.49
CA LEU A 184 11.20 13.21 16.16
C LEU A 184 10.60 12.42 17.33
N ILE A 185 9.76 11.44 17.00
CA ILE A 185 9.23 10.45 17.95
C ILE A 185 9.97 9.11 17.82
N ASP A 186 9.84 8.26 18.84
CA ASP A 186 10.50 6.94 18.92
C ASP A 186 11.99 6.99 18.55
N VAL A 187 12.68 7.96 19.16
CA VAL A 187 14.06 8.26 18.81
C VAL A 187 15.00 7.18 19.35
N CYS A 188 15.83 6.65 18.47
CA CYS A 188 16.89 5.69 18.78
C CYS A 188 18.26 6.29 18.44
N TYR A 189 19.23 6.05 19.32
CA TYR A 189 20.61 6.49 19.20
C TYR A 189 21.53 5.27 19.15
N GLU A 190 22.31 5.15 18.07
CA GLU A 190 23.22 4.03 17.85
C GLU A 190 24.62 4.55 17.53
N GLN A 191 25.65 4.01 18.19
CA GLN A 191 27.05 4.32 17.84
C GLN A 191 27.52 3.42 16.69
N ILE A 192 27.93 4.02 15.57
CA ILE A 192 28.43 3.30 14.39
C ILE A 192 29.88 3.69 14.10
N GLY A 193 30.80 2.95 14.72
CA GLY A 193 32.21 3.30 14.69
C GLY A 193 32.44 4.66 15.39
N PRO A 194 33.05 5.65 14.71
CA PRO A 194 33.23 6.98 15.30
C PRO A 194 32.00 7.88 15.17
N ASP A 195 31.00 7.50 14.36
CA ASP A 195 29.80 8.31 14.12
C ASP A 195 28.65 7.88 15.05
N ILE A 196 27.63 8.73 15.18
CA ILE A 196 26.35 8.42 15.83
C ILE A 196 25.26 8.40 14.76
N LEU A 197 24.39 7.40 14.79
CA LEU A 197 23.13 7.37 14.06
C LEU A 197 22.01 7.77 15.02
N VAL A 198 21.34 8.86 14.71
CA VAL A 198 20.06 9.24 15.32
C VAL A 198 18.95 8.86 14.35
N SER A 199 17.95 8.11 14.81
CA SER A 199 16.80 7.75 13.97
C SER A 199 15.50 7.92 14.73
N GLY A 200 14.42 8.25 14.03
CA GLY A 200 13.10 8.48 14.62
C GLY A 200 12.08 8.82 13.54
N PHE A 201 10.81 8.93 13.91
CA PHE A 201 9.74 9.26 12.97
C PHE A 201 9.33 10.74 13.08
N LEU A 202 8.92 11.36 11.97
CA LEU A 202 8.45 12.77 11.95
C LEU A 202 6.98 12.91 12.34
N GLN A 203 6.22 11.84 12.18
CA GLN A 203 4.84 11.71 12.60
C GLN A 203 4.67 10.31 13.19
N PRO A 204 3.72 10.09 14.11
CA PRO A 204 3.25 8.75 14.44
C PRO A 204 3.04 8.00 13.14
N VAL A 205 3.68 6.84 12.99
CA VAL A 205 3.19 5.89 11.99
C VAL A 205 1.74 5.68 12.40
N PRO A 206 0.75 6.02 11.54
CA PRO A 206 -0.65 5.84 11.89
C PRO A 206 -0.77 4.43 12.42
N ASP A 207 -1.31 4.29 13.63
CA ASP A 207 -1.63 2.97 14.13
C ASP A 207 -2.66 2.44 13.15
N LEU A 208 -2.23 1.55 12.25
CA LEU A 208 -3.09 0.95 11.23
C LEU A 208 -4.13 0.04 11.89
N THR A 209 -4.29 0.08 13.22
CA THR A 209 -5.53 -0.30 13.88
C THR A 209 -6.66 0.53 13.28
N PRO A 210 -7.54 -0.09 12.49
CA PRO A 210 -8.65 0.60 11.90
C PRO A 210 -9.54 1.15 13.02
N THR A 211 -10.36 2.16 12.73
CA THR A 211 -11.51 2.49 13.57
C THR A 211 -12.45 1.30 13.44
N ILE A 212 -12.26 0.32 14.32
CA ILE A 212 -13.07 -0.87 14.40
C ILE A 212 -14.51 -0.41 14.64
N PRO A 213 -15.54 -1.12 14.10
CA PRO A 213 -16.89 -1.01 14.62
C PRO A 213 -16.87 -0.97 16.14
N SER A 214 -17.75 -0.18 16.76
CA SER A 214 -17.80 -0.13 18.22
C SER A 214 -17.89 -1.56 18.77
N VAL A 215 -17.18 -1.82 19.84
CA VAL A 215 -17.03 -3.17 20.37
C VAL A 215 -18.40 -3.82 20.71
N GLN A 216 -19.40 -2.99 20.97
CA GLN A 216 -20.79 -3.37 21.16
C GLN A 216 -21.48 -3.81 19.85
N GLU A 217 -21.18 -3.15 18.72
CA GLU A 217 -21.68 -3.56 17.40
C GLU A 217 -21.09 -4.89 16.93
N THR A 218 -19.78 -5.12 17.12
CA THR A 218 -19.16 -6.39 16.71
C THR A 218 -19.67 -7.57 17.52
N SER A 219 -19.82 -7.41 18.83
CA SER A 219 -20.40 -8.45 19.70
C SER A 219 -21.86 -8.78 19.36
N ALA A 220 -22.63 -7.79 18.90
CA ALA A 220 -24.00 -8.02 18.42
C ALA A 220 -24.05 -8.79 17.09
N ILE A 221 -23.02 -8.66 16.25
CA ILE A 221 -22.91 -9.37 14.96
C ILE A 221 -22.36 -10.79 15.16
N ASP A 222 -21.38 -10.94 16.05
CA ASP A 222 -20.74 -12.21 16.38
C ASP A 222 -20.52 -12.33 17.90
N PRO A 223 -21.33 -13.16 18.59
CA PRO A 223 -21.24 -13.34 20.04
C PRO A 223 -19.92 -13.90 20.55
N THR A 224 -19.07 -14.48 19.69
CA THR A 224 -17.74 -14.98 20.09
C THR A 224 -16.75 -13.85 20.37
N ILE A 225 -17.03 -12.64 19.88
CA ILE A 225 -16.15 -11.47 20.02
C ILE A 225 -16.34 -10.85 21.41
N SER A 226 -15.30 -10.94 22.24
CA SER A 226 -15.29 -10.36 23.59
C SER A 226 -14.99 -8.86 23.55
N PRO A 227 -15.75 -8.03 24.28
CA PRO A 227 -15.52 -6.61 24.26
C PRO A 227 -14.23 -6.12 24.94
N TYR A 228 -13.51 -7.02 25.60
CA TYR A 228 -12.33 -6.66 26.40
C TYR A 228 -11.01 -7.25 25.85
N GLU A 229 -11.06 -8.27 24.98
CA GLU A 229 -9.87 -9.07 24.61
C GLU A 229 -9.80 -9.48 23.11
N SER A 230 -10.53 -8.80 22.23
CA SER A 230 -10.57 -9.20 20.81
C SER A 230 -9.32 -8.77 20.03
N SER A 231 -8.65 -9.72 19.38
CA SER A 231 -7.60 -9.45 18.39
C SER A 231 -8.19 -9.10 17.01
N ILE A 232 -7.45 -8.33 16.22
CA ILE A 232 -7.83 -7.97 14.84
C ILE A 232 -7.08 -8.86 13.86
N ILE A 233 -7.80 -9.44 12.91
CA ILE A 233 -7.24 -10.15 11.76
C ILE A 233 -7.54 -9.35 10.49
N PHE A 234 -6.49 -8.91 9.83
CA PHE A 234 -6.58 -8.27 8.53
C PHE A 234 -6.53 -9.29 7.40
N PHE A 235 -7.30 -9.04 6.35
CA PHE A 235 -7.20 -9.76 5.09
C PHE A 235 -7.35 -8.79 3.92
N TYR A 236 -6.50 -8.92 2.91
CA TYR A 236 -6.60 -8.06 1.72
C TYR A 236 -6.09 -8.77 0.49
N LYS A 237 -4.80 -9.14 0.46
CA LYS A 237 -4.21 -9.78 -0.70
C LYS A 237 -4.51 -11.26 -0.72
N THR A 238 -4.75 -11.81 -1.89
CA THR A 238 -5.17 -13.21 -2.07
C THR A 238 -4.09 -14.23 -1.67
N TRP A 239 -2.83 -13.79 -1.54
CA TRP A 239 -1.70 -14.62 -1.13
C TRP A 239 -1.37 -14.54 0.37
N ASP A 240 -2.08 -13.71 1.14
CA ASP A 240 -1.91 -13.63 2.59
C ASP A 240 -2.54 -14.85 3.29
N PRO A 241 -2.21 -15.14 4.58
CA PRO A 241 -2.77 -16.28 5.32
C PRO A 241 -4.31 -16.34 5.34
N TYR A 242 -4.96 -15.17 5.34
CA TYR A 242 -6.42 -15.01 5.26
C TYR A 242 -6.87 -14.45 3.91
N GLY A 243 -5.99 -14.44 2.90
CA GLY A 243 -6.26 -13.88 1.57
C GLY A 243 -7.44 -14.52 0.86
N ALA A 244 -7.76 -15.76 1.21
CA ALA A 244 -8.95 -16.45 0.74
C ALA A 244 -10.26 -15.83 1.25
N PHE A 245 -10.25 -14.88 2.19
CA PHE A 245 -11.44 -14.13 2.60
C PHE A 245 -11.81 -13.03 1.59
N SER A 246 -10.85 -12.57 0.79
CA SER A 246 -11.09 -11.58 -0.27
C SER A 246 -12.07 -12.10 -1.33
N ASN A 247 -12.94 -11.23 -1.82
CA ASN A 247 -13.77 -11.47 -3.01
C ASN A 247 -12.94 -11.65 -4.30
N PHE A 248 -11.67 -11.23 -4.30
CA PHE A 248 -10.71 -11.42 -5.40
C PHE A 248 -10.04 -12.78 -5.38
N SER A 249 -10.25 -13.61 -4.34
CA SER A 249 -9.70 -14.97 -4.34
C SER A 249 -10.38 -15.83 -5.44
N LEU A 250 -9.61 -16.61 -6.18
CA LEU A 250 -10.10 -17.49 -7.26
C LEU A 250 -10.75 -18.76 -6.68
N HIS A 251 -11.95 -18.59 -6.14
CA HIS A 251 -12.81 -19.66 -5.66
C HIS A 251 -14.12 -19.61 -6.44
N PRO A 252 -14.28 -20.46 -7.47
CA PRO A 252 -15.51 -20.47 -8.24
C PRO A 252 -16.75 -20.71 -7.37
N ILE A 253 -17.82 -19.97 -7.64
CA ILE A 253 -19.10 -20.12 -6.95
C ILE A 253 -20.20 -20.47 -7.94
N GLN A 254 -21.15 -21.31 -7.51
CA GLN A 254 -22.33 -21.63 -8.30
C GLN A 254 -23.52 -20.86 -7.74
N MET A 255 -24.08 -19.98 -8.55
CA MET A 255 -25.19 -19.10 -8.15
C MET A 255 -26.33 -19.25 -9.15
N PRO A 256 -27.60 -19.27 -8.70
CA PRO A 256 -28.74 -19.30 -9.60
C PRO A 256 -28.82 -18.01 -10.41
N ASP A 257 -29.19 -18.14 -11.68
CA ASP A 257 -29.49 -17.01 -12.58
C ASP A 257 -30.98 -16.59 -12.51
N GLU A 258 -31.42 -15.74 -13.43
CA GLU A 258 -32.82 -15.26 -13.51
C GLU A 258 -33.83 -16.40 -13.80
N ASN A 259 -33.38 -17.53 -14.36
CA ASN A 259 -34.21 -18.70 -14.69
C ASN A 259 -34.06 -19.82 -13.64
N GLU A 260 -33.43 -19.54 -12.49
CA GLU A 260 -33.08 -20.51 -11.45
C GLU A 260 -32.07 -21.58 -11.89
N GLU A 261 -31.39 -21.40 -13.02
CA GLU A 261 -30.33 -22.30 -13.47
C GLU A 261 -29.00 -21.95 -12.77
N LEU A 262 -28.26 -22.98 -12.35
CA LEU A 262 -26.98 -22.79 -11.67
C LEU A 262 -25.89 -22.35 -12.66
N VAL A 263 -25.39 -21.14 -12.47
CA VAL A 263 -24.29 -20.56 -13.25
C VAL A 263 -23.02 -20.50 -12.41
N THR A 264 -21.92 -20.98 -12.97
CA THR A 264 -20.59 -20.89 -12.36
C THR A 264 -19.95 -19.53 -12.63
N TRP A 265 -19.48 -18.88 -11.57
CA TRP A 265 -18.71 -17.63 -11.61
C TRP A 265 -17.29 -17.89 -11.10
N SER A 266 -16.27 -17.38 -11.80
CA SER A 266 -14.85 -17.62 -11.46
C SER A 266 -14.43 -17.08 -10.09
N SER A 267 -15.13 -16.07 -9.56
CA SER A 267 -14.98 -15.59 -8.18
C SER A 267 -16.23 -14.84 -7.71
N VAL A 268 -16.27 -14.53 -6.41
CA VAL A 268 -17.28 -13.64 -5.81
C VAL A 268 -17.31 -12.27 -6.50
N GLU A 269 -16.15 -11.71 -6.88
CA GLU A 269 -16.08 -10.42 -7.59
C GLU A 269 -16.76 -10.46 -8.96
N HIS A 270 -16.62 -11.56 -9.72
CA HIS A 270 -17.29 -11.69 -11.03
C HIS A 270 -18.80 -11.64 -10.87
N TYR A 271 -19.34 -12.45 -9.94
CA TYR A 271 -20.76 -12.46 -9.62
C TYR A 271 -21.23 -11.09 -9.13
N TYR A 272 -20.53 -10.48 -8.17
CA TYR A 272 -20.92 -9.20 -7.59
C TYR A 272 -20.97 -8.06 -8.62
N GLN A 273 -19.99 -7.99 -9.53
CA GLN A 273 -20.01 -6.98 -10.60
C GLN A 273 -21.14 -7.23 -11.61
N ALA A 274 -21.43 -8.49 -11.94
CA ALA A 274 -22.50 -8.83 -12.87
C ALA A 274 -23.90 -8.50 -12.32
N GLN A 275 -24.12 -8.72 -11.03
CA GLN A 275 -25.41 -8.47 -10.36
C GLN A 275 -25.86 -7.00 -10.40
N LYS A 276 -24.96 -6.07 -10.70
CA LYS A 276 -25.31 -4.65 -10.97
C LYS A 276 -26.23 -4.48 -12.17
N PHE A 277 -26.17 -5.38 -13.14
CA PHE A 277 -26.82 -5.23 -14.44
C PHE A 277 -28.00 -6.21 -14.65
N VAL A 278 -28.20 -7.13 -13.70
CA VAL A 278 -29.28 -8.13 -13.71
C VAL A 278 -30.66 -7.45 -13.61
N GLY A 279 -31.64 -7.94 -14.36
CA GLY A 279 -33.00 -7.39 -14.43
C GLY A 279 -33.16 -6.12 -15.28
N VAL A 280 -32.10 -5.63 -15.93
CA VAL A 280 -32.16 -4.44 -16.81
C VAL A 280 -32.48 -4.89 -18.24
N SER A 281 -33.58 -4.38 -18.81
CA SER A 281 -34.08 -4.77 -20.14
C SER A 281 -33.18 -4.37 -21.31
N ASP A 282 -32.17 -3.52 -21.08
CA ASP A 282 -31.26 -3.03 -22.11
C ASP A 282 -30.32 -4.16 -22.62
N PRO A 283 -30.24 -4.42 -23.94
CA PRO A 283 -29.33 -5.42 -24.50
C PRO A 283 -27.86 -5.21 -24.14
N VAL A 284 -27.43 -3.96 -23.91
CA VAL A 284 -26.07 -3.64 -23.48
C VAL A 284 -25.80 -4.19 -22.08
N ALA A 285 -26.76 -4.10 -21.16
CA ALA A 285 -26.63 -4.67 -19.82
C ALA A 285 -26.41 -6.19 -19.86
N LYS A 286 -27.13 -6.90 -20.73
CA LYS A 286 -26.93 -8.35 -20.95
C LYS A 286 -25.55 -8.67 -21.51
N SER A 287 -25.07 -7.89 -22.48
CA SER A 287 -23.72 -8.03 -23.03
C SER A 287 -22.65 -7.81 -21.96
N CYS A 288 -22.85 -6.84 -21.06
CA CYS A 288 -21.95 -6.58 -19.94
C CYS A 288 -21.86 -7.76 -18.96
N ILE A 289 -22.97 -8.44 -18.68
CA ILE A 289 -22.99 -9.64 -17.83
C ILE A 289 -22.13 -10.75 -18.44
N GLU A 290 -22.26 -10.99 -19.75
CA GLU A 290 -21.44 -11.98 -20.45
C GLU A 290 -19.95 -11.59 -20.50
N GLU A 291 -19.64 -10.31 -20.71
CA GLU A 291 -18.26 -9.78 -20.63
C GLU A 291 -17.66 -10.01 -19.23
N LEU A 292 -18.43 -9.75 -18.18
CA LEU A 292 -18.02 -9.97 -16.79
C LEU A 292 -17.82 -11.44 -16.45
N LYS A 293 -18.64 -12.33 -17.03
CA LYS A 293 -18.51 -13.78 -16.87
C LYS A 293 -17.25 -14.32 -17.57
N CYS A 294 -16.86 -13.71 -18.68
CA CYS A 294 -15.68 -14.08 -19.47
C CYS A 294 -14.38 -13.38 -19.03
N ALA A 295 -14.43 -12.49 -18.04
CA ALA A 295 -13.26 -11.82 -17.51
C ALA A 295 -12.21 -12.84 -17.01
N LYS A 296 -10.94 -12.59 -17.29
CA LYS A 296 -9.85 -13.53 -16.99
C LYS A 296 -9.42 -13.49 -15.53
N SER A 297 -9.72 -12.40 -14.84
CA SER A 297 -9.39 -12.23 -13.43
C SER A 297 -10.43 -11.36 -12.69
N PRO A 298 -10.50 -11.48 -11.35
CA PRO A 298 -11.36 -10.65 -10.50
C PRO A 298 -11.07 -9.15 -10.66
N GLU A 299 -9.81 -8.77 -10.88
CA GLU A 299 -9.40 -7.38 -11.15
C GLU A 299 -9.94 -6.87 -12.48
N GLU A 300 -9.97 -7.73 -13.50
CA GLU A 300 -10.58 -7.41 -14.79
C GLU A 300 -12.09 -7.26 -14.65
N ALA A 301 -12.77 -8.18 -13.95
CA ALA A 301 -14.20 -8.07 -13.67
C ALA A 301 -14.54 -6.77 -12.91
N ALA A 302 -13.77 -6.45 -11.86
CA ALA A 302 -13.90 -5.19 -11.11
C ALA A 302 -13.71 -3.96 -12.00
N ARG A 303 -12.71 -3.98 -12.89
CA ARG A 303 -12.43 -2.88 -13.82
C ARG A 303 -13.57 -2.68 -14.80
N ILE A 304 -14.09 -3.75 -15.39
CA ILE A 304 -15.20 -3.72 -16.35
C ILE A 304 -16.46 -3.17 -15.67
N GLY A 305 -16.89 -3.77 -14.56
CA GLY A 305 -18.10 -3.36 -13.85
C GLY A 305 -18.07 -1.92 -13.36
N ARG A 306 -16.95 -1.47 -12.77
CA ARG A 306 -16.77 -0.08 -12.32
C ARG A 306 -16.66 0.92 -13.49
N ARG A 307 -16.12 0.52 -14.64
CA ARG A 307 -16.07 1.37 -15.84
C ARG A 307 -17.48 1.61 -16.38
N ILE A 308 -18.26 0.53 -16.55
CA ILE A 308 -19.64 0.62 -17.08
C ILE A 308 -20.52 1.43 -16.13
N GLN A 309 -20.47 1.15 -14.82
CA GLN A 309 -21.22 1.91 -13.81
C GLN A 309 -20.97 3.44 -13.89
N ARG A 310 -19.72 3.86 -14.16
CA ARG A 310 -19.37 5.28 -14.31
C ARG A 310 -19.78 5.88 -15.65
N GLN A 311 -19.66 5.12 -16.74
CA GLN A 311 -19.94 5.60 -18.09
C GLN A 311 -21.44 5.56 -18.44
N GLN A 312 -22.16 4.58 -17.91
CA GLN A 312 -23.55 4.27 -18.21
C GLN A 312 -24.30 3.88 -16.92
N PRO A 313 -24.49 4.83 -15.98
CA PRO A 313 -25.16 4.56 -14.70
C PRO A 313 -26.62 4.10 -14.87
N ASN A 314 -27.25 4.44 -16.00
CA ASN A 314 -28.61 3.99 -16.35
C ASN A 314 -28.72 2.48 -16.61
N LEU A 315 -27.60 1.79 -16.83
CA LEU A 315 -27.56 0.33 -16.98
C LEU A 315 -27.46 -0.40 -15.66
N VAL A 316 -27.20 0.31 -14.55
CA VAL A 316 -27.20 -0.30 -13.22
C VAL A 316 -28.64 -0.39 -12.72
N ARG A 317 -28.99 -1.54 -12.15
CA ARG A 317 -30.32 -1.78 -11.58
C ARG A 317 -30.69 -0.69 -10.53
N PRO A 318 -31.93 -0.17 -10.52
CA PRO A 318 -32.31 0.96 -9.68
C PRO A 318 -32.20 0.71 -8.17
N ASP A 319 -32.34 -0.54 -7.73
CA ASP A 319 -32.29 -0.98 -6.34
C ASP A 319 -30.87 -1.41 -5.89
N TRP A 320 -29.84 -1.19 -6.72
CA TRP A 320 -28.49 -1.68 -6.42
C TRP A 320 -27.97 -1.26 -5.04
N GLU A 321 -28.17 0.00 -4.65
CA GLU A 321 -27.66 0.51 -3.38
C GLU A 321 -28.31 -0.16 -2.16
N SER A 322 -29.56 -0.61 -2.26
CA SER A 322 -30.24 -1.31 -1.16
C SER A 322 -29.89 -2.79 -1.11
N ILE A 323 -29.60 -3.44 -2.24
CA ILE A 323 -29.39 -4.89 -2.29
C ILE A 323 -27.93 -5.35 -2.28
N LYS A 324 -26.97 -4.45 -2.53
CA LYS A 324 -25.54 -4.80 -2.70
C LYS A 324 -24.97 -5.61 -1.52
N ILE A 325 -25.43 -5.32 -0.30
CA ILE A 325 -25.02 -6.04 0.91
C ILE A 325 -25.49 -7.49 0.87
N ASP A 326 -26.76 -7.71 0.54
CA ASP A 326 -27.34 -9.05 0.45
C ASP A 326 -26.75 -9.87 -0.70
N VAL A 327 -26.48 -9.23 -1.84
CA VAL A 327 -25.81 -9.87 -2.98
C VAL A 327 -24.42 -10.37 -2.57
N MET A 328 -23.62 -9.51 -1.92
CA MET A 328 -22.30 -9.90 -1.41
C MET A 328 -22.41 -11.03 -0.39
N TYR A 329 -23.36 -10.93 0.55
CA TYR A 329 -23.56 -11.95 1.58
C TYR A 329 -23.89 -13.33 1.00
N LYS A 330 -24.81 -13.40 0.03
CA LYS A 330 -25.16 -14.65 -0.66
C LYS A 330 -23.97 -15.30 -1.35
N ALA A 331 -23.15 -14.49 -2.03
CA ALA A 331 -21.95 -14.97 -2.72
C ALA A 331 -20.88 -15.49 -1.76
N LEU A 332 -20.66 -14.78 -0.64
CA LEU A 332 -19.74 -15.23 0.42
C LEU A 332 -20.25 -16.50 1.08
N LYS A 333 -21.54 -16.57 1.42
CA LYS A 333 -22.14 -17.77 2.00
C LYS A 333 -21.91 -18.97 1.08
N CYS A 334 -22.24 -18.85 -0.21
CA CYS A 334 -21.98 -19.89 -1.21
C CYS A 334 -20.51 -20.33 -1.24
N LYS A 335 -19.56 -19.38 -1.28
CA LYS A 335 -18.12 -19.68 -1.27
C LYS A 335 -17.70 -20.47 -0.03
N PHE A 336 -18.03 -19.98 1.16
CA PHE A 336 -17.58 -20.59 2.41
C PHE A 336 -18.33 -21.87 2.79
N THR A 337 -19.51 -22.12 2.21
CA THR A 337 -20.19 -23.43 2.33
C THR A 337 -19.71 -24.44 1.29
N THR A 338 -19.25 -23.99 0.12
CA THR A 338 -18.76 -24.88 -0.96
C THR A 338 -17.39 -25.49 -0.62
N TYR A 339 -16.50 -24.75 0.05
CA TYR A 339 -15.12 -25.17 0.30
C TYR A 339 -14.87 -25.49 1.79
N PRO A 340 -14.70 -26.77 2.19
CA PRO A 340 -14.53 -27.16 3.60
C PRO A 340 -13.33 -26.53 4.31
N TYR A 341 -12.22 -26.29 3.59
CA TYR A 341 -11.05 -25.64 4.17
C TYR A 341 -11.29 -24.15 4.41
N LEU A 342 -12.08 -23.46 3.58
CA LEU A 342 -12.45 -22.06 3.81
C LEU A 342 -13.40 -21.94 4.98
N ASN A 343 -14.36 -22.87 5.08
CA ASN A 343 -15.25 -22.98 6.24
C ASN A 343 -14.43 -23.10 7.53
N SER A 344 -13.51 -24.09 7.58
CA SER A 344 -12.63 -24.31 8.72
C SER A 344 -11.75 -23.10 9.02
N LEU A 345 -11.21 -22.44 7.99
CA LEU A 345 -10.41 -21.23 8.14
C LEU A 345 -11.22 -20.09 8.74
N LEU A 346 -12.46 -19.88 8.31
CA LEU A 346 -13.36 -18.86 8.88
C LEU A 346 -13.67 -19.17 10.36
N LEU A 347 -14.03 -20.41 10.68
CA LEU A 347 -14.31 -20.84 12.06
C LEU A 347 -13.07 -20.68 12.96
N SER A 348 -11.86 -20.90 12.44
CA SER A 348 -10.61 -20.73 13.20
C SER A 348 -10.35 -19.31 13.70
N THR A 349 -11.09 -18.32 13.17
CA THR A 349 -10.98 -16.91 13.57
C THR A 349 -11.94 -16.49 14.68
N ALA A 350 -12.72 -17.43 15.25
CA ALA A 350 -13.66 -17.14 16.33
C ALA A 350 -13.00 -16.32 17.45
N GLY A 351 -13.71 -15.30 17.96
CA GLY A 351 -13.18 -14.35 18.94
C GLY A 351 -12.29 -13.23 18.38
N SER A 352 -11.99 -13.22 17.08
CA SER A 352 -11.26 -12.13 16.42
C SER A 352 -12.16 -11.27 15.53
N VAL A 353 -11.85 -9.98 15.45
CA VAL A 353 -12.48 -9.05 14.50
C VAL A 353 -11.82 -9.21 13.14
N LEU A 354 -12.62 -9.43 12.09
CA LEU A 354 -12.14 -9.52 10.71
C LEU A 354 -12.22 -8.15 10.03
N VAL A 355 -11.11 -7.70 9.43
CA VAL A 355 -11.04 -6.44 8.70
C VAL A 355 -10.50 -6.64 7.29
N GLU A 356 -11.27 -6.20 6.29
CA GLU A 356 -10.77 -6.11 4.92
C GLU A 356 -9.82 -4.91 4.82
N GLY A 357 -8.54 -5.16 4.52
CA GLY A 357 -7.45 -4.19 4.60
C GLY A 357 -7.30 -3.28 3.38
N SER A 358 -8.34 -3.05 2.58
CA SER A 358 -8.27 -2.14 1.43
C SER A 358 -8.10 -0.69 1.91
N PRO A 359 -7.04 0.01 1.48
CA PRO A 359 -6.76 1.38 1.92
C PRO A 359 -7.64 2.43 1.23
N HIS A 360 -8.45 2.03 0.24
CA HIS A 360 -9.22 2.97 -0.60
C HIS A 360 -10.72 2.66 -0.62
N ASP A 361 -11.14 1.46 -0.19
CA ASP A 361 -12.55 1.10 -0.16
C ASP A 361 -13.13 1.40 1.22
N LEU A 362 -13.75 2.59 1.35
CA LEU A 362 -14.34 3.02 2.62
C LEU A 362 -15.64 2.29 2.97
N PHE A 363 -16.21 1.52 2.05
CA PHE A 363 -17.46 0.80 2.30
C PHE A 363 -17.20 -0.65 2.68
N TRP A 364 -16.52 -1.40 1.82
CA TRP A 364 -16.21 -2.81 2.06
C TRP A 364 -14.99 -3.00 2.96
N GLY A 365 -14.02 -2.08 2.88
CA GLY A 365 -12.74 -2.13 3.57
C GLY A 365 -12.67 -1.26 4.82
N GLY A 366 -11.52 -1.35 5.48
CA GLY A 366 -11.17 -0.61 6.69
C GLY A 366 -10.66 0.81 6.44
N GLY A 367 -10.34 1.20 5.20
CA GLY A 367 -9.72 2.51 4.92
C GLY A 367 -8.25 2.55 5.32
N ARG A 368 -7.56 3.63 4.95
CA ARG A 368 -6.10 3.75 5.20
C ARG A 368 -5.81 3.98 6.68
N ASP A 369 -6.62 4.83 7.29
CA ASP A 369 -6.51 5.31 8.67
C ASP A 369 -7.60 4.69 9.53
N GLY A 370 -8.25 3.62 9.05
CA GLY A 370 -9.33 2.96 9.76
C GLY A 370 -10.71 3.58 9.60
N GLU A 371 -10.87 4.54 8.71
CA GLU A 371 -12.09 5.30 8.49
C GLU A 371 -13.17 4.56 7.70
N GLY A 372 -12.88 3.35 7.21
CA GLY A 372 -13.79 2.52 6.43
C GLY A 372 -14.80 1.74 7.27
N LEU A 373 -15.97 1.46 6.67
CA LEU A 373 -17.10 0.80 7.33
C LEU A 373 -16.91 -0.71 7.54
N ASN A 374 -15.94 -1.31 6.84
CA ASN A 374 -15.57 -2.71 6.91
C ASN A 374 -16.76 -3.68 6.72
N TYR A 375 -17.67 -3.39 5.78
CA TYR A 375 -18.84 -4.25 5.56
C TYR A 375 -18.44 -5.68 5.18
N LEU A 376 -17.31 -5.90 4.51
CA LEU A 376 -16.91 -7.25 4.12
C LEU A 376 -16.53 -8.09 5.35
N GLY A 377 -15.73 -7.52 6.26
CA GLY A 377 -15.40 -8.15 7.53
C GLY A 377 -16.65 -8.43 8.37
N ARG A 378 -17.59 -7.48 8.43
CA ARG A 378 -18.88 -7.65 9.13
C ARG A 378 -19.69 -8.82 8.58
N LEU A 379 -19.79 -8.97 7.26
CA LEU A 379 -20.50 -10.08 6.63
C LEU A 379 -19.85 -11.44 6.91
N LEU A 380 -18.52 -11.50 6.96
CA LEU A 380 -17.80 -12.73 7.30
C LEU A 380 -17.97 -13.12 8.77
N MET A 381 -17.96 -12.15 9.69
CA MET A 381 -18.22 -12.41 11.12
C MET A 381 -19.68 -12.86 11.35
N LYS A 382 -20.64 -12.26 10.64
CA LYS A 382 -22.03 -12.73 10.62
C LYS A 382 -22.11 -14.18 10.15
N LEU A 383 -21.47 -14.50 9.02
CA LEU A 383 -21.47 -15.86 8.47
C LEU A 383 -20.78 -16.86 9.42
N ARG A 384 -19.67 -16.46 10.06
CA ARG A 384 -18.97 -17.27 11.06
C ARG A 384 -19.89 -17.66 12.21
N SER A 385 -20.68 -16.71 12.69
CA SER A 385 -21.67 -16.94 13.76
C SER A 385 -22.74 -17.94 13.34
N GLU A 386 -23.33 -17.76 12.15
CA GLU A 386 -24.33 -18.71 11.61
C GLU A 386 -23.76 -20.14 11.50
N LEU A 387 -22.52 -20.29 11.03
CA LEU A 387 -21.88 -21.60 10.87
C LEU A 387 -21.54 -22.28 12.22
N LEU A 388 -21.19 -21.49 13.25
CA LEU A 388 -20.95 -22.01 14.60
C LEU A 388 -22.25 -22.53 15.22
N ASP A 389 -23.35 -21.81 15.06
CA ASP A 389 -24.66 -22.23 15.57
C ASP A 389 -25.13 -23.55 14.92
N ASP A 390 -24.97 -23.70 13.60
CA ASP A 390 -25.29 -24.92 12.86
C ASP A 390 -24.44 -26.12 13.32
N SER A 391 -23.16 -25.89 13.63
CA SER A 391 -22.25 -26.94 14.14
C SER A 391 -22.63 -27.40 15.55
N SER A 392 -23.06 -26.47 16.41
CA SER A 392 -23.50 -26.77 17.79
C SER A 392 -24.83 -27.52 17.83
N THR A 393 -25.72 -27.22 16.88
CA THR A 393 -27.03 -27.87 16.72
C THR A 393 -26.85 -29.29 16.17
N SER A 394 -25.91 -29.48 15.23
CA SER A 394 -25.56 -30.80 14.69
C SER A 394 -24.88 -31.72 15.73
N GLN A 395 -24.15 -31.18 16.70
CA GLN A 395 -23.60 -31.96 17.83
C GLN A 395 -24.66 -32.33 18.88
N LYS A 396 -25.69 -31.50 19.10
CA LYS A 396 -26.79 -31.81 20.04
C LYS A 396 -27.75 -32.90 19.55
N SER A 397 -27.89 -33.10 18.24
CA SER A 397 -28.75 -34.15 17.66
C SER A 397 -28.14 -35.56 17.67
N LEU A 398 -26.85 -35.70 18.01
CA LEU A 398 -26.11 -36.97 18.06
C LEU A 398 -26.01 -37.60 19.46
N LEU A 399 -26.62 -37.00 20.49
CA LEU A 399 -26.73 -37.60 21.83
C LEU A 399 -27.90 -38.61 21.83
N PRO A 400 -27.69 -39.91 22.11
CA PRO A 400 -28.78 -40.87 22.20
C PRO A 400 -29.68 -40.46 23.36
N GLN A 401 -31.00 -40.40 23.11
CA GLN A 401 -31.99 -40.41 24.18
C GLN A 401 -31.85 -41.74 24.92
N THR A 402 -31.16 -41.72 26.07
CA THR A 402 -31.26 -42.80 27.04
C THR A 402 -32.67 -42.74 27.60
N SER A 403 -33.52 -43.61 27.05
CA SER A 403 -34.81 -43.99 27.58
C SER A 403 -34.68 -44.39 29.06
N GLU A 404 -35.38 -43.65 29.92
CA GLU A 404 -35.81 -44.14 31.22
C GLU A 404 -36.56 -45.46 31.02
N ASN A 405 -36.13 -46.52 31.72
CA ASN A 405 -36.99 -47.61 32.11
C ASN A 405 -36.41 -48.33 33.34
N ASN A 406 -37.24 -48.32 34.39
CA ASN A 406 -37.17 -48.97 35.71
C ASN A 406 -36.33 -48.31 36.81
#